data_AF-A0A0D6L4J8-F1
#
_entry.id   AF-A0A0D6L4J8-F1
#
_cell.length_a   1.000
_cell.length_b   1.000
_cell.length_c   1.000
_cell.angle_alpha   90.00
_cell.angle_beta   90.00
_cell.angle_gamma   90.00
#
_symmetry.space_group_name_H-M   'P 1'
#
loop_
_entity.id
_entity.type
_entity.pdbx_description
1 polymer ?
#
loop_
_entity_poly.entity_id
_entity_poly.type
_entity_poly.pdbx_seq_one_letter_code
_entity_poly.pdbx_strand_id
1 'polypeptide(L)'
;MSKSLYYKLEHSPHPEQTKIRLKVAMQNQTSITDILCDPPEFCDHMGYFLSKSLIGNPHCWPNGAVASAIIIAYTILLMLVAVLTLIMKRFNVRRRFGCSSRSTTANLSNFELMALNRKLTPIAILVLALLINVSIACQHGYLRHTIDLTCESSNICRYIYNREVLFNRVHRELCILIRHNNRTVGTVKISRKPLLLSCSKVSLFFTRDTTPRVYQKTRCPQAGSCVDDKCATIAPEEIVPELEASAKYPGYSTCTSSCSGLVCGCFLPLPACSFFRLAHVPRSEEVFEVVRCQDWKLSVPIDVKITMYNTEKNYSELLTPYISKRIGDFNVDVISIQEPHSQLLNSRYAISDTEAFVVPDQYRLPVKCESYDMAFSHFRNCTNDMICA
;
A
#
# COMPACT_ATOMS: atom_id res chain seq x y z
N MET A 1 20.55 12.39 -17.64
CA MET A 1 19.85 13.30 -16.70
C MET A 1 18.90 12.47 -15.85
N SER A 2 19.24 12.23 -14.57
CA SER A 2 18.37 11.50 -13.64
C SER A 2 17.20 12.40 -13.22
N LYS A 3 15.96 12.01 -13.57
CA LYS A 3 14.75 12.67 -13.06
C LYS A 3 14.49 12.17 -11.65
N SER A 4 14.52 13.07 -10.67
CA SER A 4 14.06 12.78 -9.30
C SER A 4 12.55 12.57 -9.30
N LEU A 5 12.12 11.37 -8.92
CA LEU A 5 10.71 11.02 -8.71
C LEU A 5 10.34 11.37 -7.26
N TYR A 6 9.37 12.26 -7.08
CA TYR A 6 8.84 12.64 -5.77
C TYR A 6 7.52 11.90 -5.54
N TYR A 7 7.44 11.13 -4.46
CA TYR A 7 6.24 10.39 -4.07
C TYR A 7 5.68 11.00 -2.79
N LYS A 8 4.37 11.32 -2.79
CA LYS A 8 3.66 11.78 -1.61
C LYS A 8 2.90 10.59 -1.02
N LEU A 9 3.25 10.21 0.20
CA LEU A 9 2.62 9.11 0.93
C LEU A 9 1.38 9.61 1.67
N GLU A 10 0.38 8.75 1.83
CA GLU A 10 -0.82 9.05 2.62
C GLU A 10 -0.52 9.02 4.12
N HIS A 11 -1.33 9.74 4.91
CA HIS A 11 -1.14 9.89 6.35
C HIS A 11 -1.33 8.57 7.08
N SER A 12 -0.32 8.17 7.87
CA SER A 12 -0.44 7.01 8.76
C SER A 12 -1.50 7.26 9.83
N PRO A 13 -2.43 6.31 10.08
CA PRO A 13 -3.42 6.42 11.16
C PRO A 13 -2.81 6.17 12.55
N HIS A 14 -1.51 5.93 12.65
CA HIS A 14 -0.82 5.63 13.90
C HIS A 14 0.16 6.75 14.28
N PRO A 15 0.16 7.20 15.55
CA PRO A 15 0.94 8.35 16.02
C PRO A 15 2.44 8.07 16.20
N GLU A 16 2.93 6.90 15.81
CA GLU A 16 4.31 6.46 16.00
C GLU A 16 5.13 6.57 14.70
N GLN A 17 6.45 6.74 14.84
CA GLN A 17 7.38 6.75 13.69
C GLN A 17 7.22 5.45 12.90
N THR A 18 6.80 5.58 11.65
CA THR A 18 6.52 4.43 10.80
C THR A 18 7.72 4.20 9.90
N LYS A 19 8.32 3.02 10.03
CA LYS A 19 9.45 2.63 9.17
C LYS A 19 8.92 2.25 7.79
N ILE A 20 9.15 3.09 6.80
CA ILE A 20 8.72 2.89 5.42
C ILE A 20 9.89 2.32 4.63
N ARG A 21 9.64 1.19 3.97
CA ARG A 21 10.63 0.56 3.10
C ARG A 21 10.32 0.91 1.67
N LEU A 22 11.08 1.84 1.11
CA LEU A 22 11.02 2.09 -0.33
C LEU A 22 11.87 1.04 -1.04
N LYS A 23 11.25 0.34 -1.98
CA LYS A 23 11.94 -0.53 -2.92
C LYS A 23 11.81 0.08 -4.29
N VAL A 24 12.90 0.63 -4.80
CA VAL A 24 12.97 1.11 -6.18
C VAL A 24 13.69 0.03 -6.98
N ALA A 25 12.96 -0.60 -7.88
CA ALA A 25 13.51 -1.57 -8.82
C ALA A 25 13.82 -0.84 -10.13
N MET A 26 15.11 -0.69 -10.44
CA MET A 26 15.54 -0.41 -11.81
C MET A 26 16.07 -1.71 -12.42
N GLN A 27 15.98 -1.83 -13.75
CA GLN A 27 16.02 -3.06 -14.56
C GLN A 27 17.03 -4.16 -14.18
N ASN A 28 18.09 -3.89 -13.42
CA ASN A 28 19.04 -4.91 -12.93
C ASN A 28 19.49 -4.74 -11.46
N GLN A 29 18.88 -3.84 -10.69
CA GLN A 29 19.26 -3.60 -9.30
C GLN A 29 18.09 -3.05 -8.48
N THR A 30 17.79 -3.73 -7.37
CA THR A 30 16.80 -3.26 -6.39
C THR A 30 17.49 -2.48 -5.29
N SER A 31 17.27 -1.18 -5.26
CA SER A 31 17.68 -0.31 -4.16
C SER A 31 16.60 -0.36 -3.08
N ILE A 32 16.97 -0.81 -1.88
CA ILE A 32 16.09 -0.83 -0.71
C ILE A 32 16.58 0.26 0.23
N THR A 33 15.82 1.34 0.34
CA THR A 33 16.06 2.40 1.31
C THR A 33 14.99 2.32 2.39
N ASP A 34 15.45 2.05 3.60
CA ASP A 34 14.62 2.10 4.79
C ASP A 34 14.64 3.56 5.28
N ILE A 35 13.52 4.26 5.13
CA ILE A 35 13.35 5.64 5.61
C ILE A 35 12.42 5.57 6.82
N LEU A 36 12.88 6.09 7.96
CA LEU A 36 11.95 6.37 9.05
C LEU A 36 11.18 7.62 8.67
N CYS A 37 9.87 7.48 8.53
CA CYS A 37 8.99 8.61 8.39
C CYS A 37 8.44 8.94 9.77
N ASP A 38 8.68 10.18 10.20
CA ASP A 38 8.05 10.71 11.39
C ASP A 38 6.52 10.62 11.27
N PRO A 39 5.79 10.43 12.38
CA PRO A 39 4.34 10.54 12.34
C PRO A 39 3.99 11.88 11.71
N PRO A 40 2.89 11.95 10.92
CA PRO A 40 2.54 13.19 10.28
C PRO A 40 2.43 14.27 11.35
N GLU A 41 3.25 15.30 11.26
CA GLU A 41 3.06 16.50 12.06
C GLU A 41 1.68 17.03 11.66
N PHE A 42 0.67 16.71 12.47
CA PHE A 42 -0.73 17.07 12.23
C PHE A 42 -0.90 18.59 12.02
N CYS A 43 0.15 19.33 12.37
CA CYS A 43 0.27 20.77 12.39
C CYS A 43 1.06 21.35 11.19
N ASP A 44 1.85 20.54 10.45
CA ASP A 44 2.70 21.01 9.35
C ASP A 44 1.95 21.24 8.03
N HIS A 45 0.75 20.65 7.88
CA HIS A 45 -0.07 20.86 6.68
C HIS A 45 -0.96 22.10 6.75
N MET A 46 -0.87 22.90 7.81
CA MET A 46 -1.61 24.15 7.96
C MET A 46 -0.70 25.33 7.60
N GLY A 47 -0.29 25.42 6.33
CA GLY A 47 0.63 26.42 5.78
C GLY A 47 0.15 27.88 5.78
N TYR A 48 -0.83 28.23 6.61
CA TYR A 48 -1.32 29.60 6.76
C TYR A 48 -1.30 30.01 8.24
N PHE A 49 -0.43 30.96 8.56
CA PHE A 49 -0.43 31.69 9.82
C PHE A 49 -1.84 32.32 10.01
N LEU A 50 -2.55 31.93 11.08
CA LEU A 50 -3.95 32.31 11.41
C LEU A 50 -5.10 31.52 10.76
N SER A 51 -4.90 30.24 10.39
CA SER A 51 -6.07 29.40 10.06
C SER A 51 -6.95 29.12 11.29
N LYS A 52 -8.27 29.05 11.09
CA LYS A 52 -9.26 28.76 12.15
C LYS A 52 -8.99 27.44 12.87
N SER A 53 -8.33 26.51 12.19
CA SER A 53 -7.96 25.18 12.68
C SER A 53 -6.70 25.17 13.56
N LEU A 54 -5.84 26.19 13.47
CA LEU A 54 -4.60 26.30 14.25
C LEU A 54 -4.79 27.05 15.57
N ILE A 55 -5.64 28.09 15.58
CA ILE A 55 -5.87 28.93 16.78
C ILE A 55 -6.65 28.19 17.87
N GLY A 56 -7.47 27.20 17.50
CA GLY A 56 -8.34 26.45 18.42
C GLY A 56 -7.80 25.10 18.87
N ASN A 57 -6.61 24.67 18.44
CA ASN A 57 -6.11 23.33 18.71
C ASN A 57 -4.85 23.36 19.61
N PRO A 58 -5.01 23.20 20.94
CA PRO A 58 -3.90 23.24 21.90
C PRO A 58 -2.90 22.08 21.73
N HIS A 59 -3.28 21.02 21.03
CA HIS A 59 -2.39 19.90 20.71
C HIS A 59 -1.31 20.25 19.69
N CYS A 60 -1.58 21.23 18.81
CA CYS A 60 -0.71 21.55 17.68
C CYS A 60 0.19 22.76 17.89
N TRP A 61 -0.25 23.73 18.70
CA TRP A 61 0.53 24.93 18.98
C TRP A 61 0.34 25.39 20.43
N PRO A 62 0.87 24.63 21.42
CA PRO A 62 0.59 24.88 22.82
C PRO A 62 0.99 26.29 23.28
N ASN A 63 2.17 26.77 22.85
CA ASN A 63 2.64 28.12 23.20
C ASN A 63 1.74 29.23 22.60
N GLY A 64 1.23 29.04 21.38
CA GLY A 64 0.35 30.02 20.75
C GLY A 64 -1.11 29.91 21.16
N ALA A 65 -1.58 28.73 21.56
CA ALA A 65 -2.88 28.54 22.21
C ALA A 65 -2.90 29.26 23.57
N VAL A 66 -1.83 29.15 24.35
CA VAL A 66 -1.67 29.94 25.59
C VAL A 66 -1.60 31.43 25.29
N ALA A 67 -0.79 31.87 24.31
CA ALA A 67 -0.68 33.28 23.96
C ALA A 67 -2.01 33.87 23.45
N SER A 68 -2.75 33.16 22.60
CA SER A 68 -4.05 33.59 22.07
C SER A 68 -5.12 33.62 23.16
N ALA A 69 -5.16 32.63 24.05
CA ALA A 69 -6.05 32.66 25.22
C ALA A 69 -5.75 33.85 26.14
N ILE A 70 -4.47 34.17 26.38
CA ILE A 70 -4.05 35.34 27.14
C ILE A 70 -4.50 36.63 26.44
N ILE A 71 -4.30 36.77 25.12
CA ILE A 71 -4.73 37.94 24.35
C ILE A 71 -6.25 38.08 24.37
N ILE A 72 -7.00 37.01 24.18
CA ILE A 72 -8.48 37.03 24.24
C ILE A 72 -8.94 37.42 25.65
N ALA A 73 -8.37 36.84 26.70
CA ALA A 73 -8.68 37.22 28.07
C ALA A 73 -8.35 38.70 28.35
N TYR A 74 -7.21 39.20 27.84
CA TYR A 74 -6.79 40.59 28.02
C TYR A 74 -7.67 41.56 27.22
N THR A 75 -8.11 41.20 26.01
CA THR A 75 -9.03 42.00 25.20
C THR A 75 -10.43 42.02 25.80
N ILE A 76 -10.93 40.90 26.33
CA ILE A 76 -12.19 40.85 27.08
C ILE A 76 -12.08 41.69 28.35
N LEU A 77 -10.96 41.62 29.08
CA LEU A 77 -10.71 42.45 30.26
C LEU A 77 -10.65 43.94 29.88
N LEU A 78 -9.97 44.30 28.79
CA LEU A 78 -9.93 45.67 28.28
C LEU A 78 -11.30 46.16 27.82
N MET A 79 -12.11 45.30 27.19
CA MET A 79 -13.49 45.62 26.80
C MET A 79 -14.38 45.78 28.04
N LEU A 80 -14.23 44.94 29.06
CA LEU A 80 -14.92 45.08 30.34
C LEU A 80 -14.48 46.37 31.05
N VAL A 81 -13.19 46.70 31.06
CA VAL A 81 -12.69 47.97 31.61
C VAL A 81 -13.15 49.14 30.76
N ALA A 82 -13.24 49.03 29.43
CA ALA A 82 -13.77 50.08 28.55
C ALA A 82 -15.27 50.30 28.78
N VAL A 83 -16.05 49.23 28.93
CA VAL A 83 -17.47 49.28 29.27
C VAL A 83 -17.66 49.81 30.69
N LEU A 84 -16.89 49.34 31.67
CA LEU A 84 -16.89 49.85 33.04
C LEU A 84 -16.42 51.29 33.11
N THR A 85 -15.47 51.74 32.28
CA THR A 85 -15.04 53.14 32.21
C THR A 85 -16.01 53.98 31.41
N LEU A 86 -16.78 53.45 30.45
CA LEU A 86 -17.87 54.16 29.78
C LEU A 86 -19.09 54.29 30.70
N ILE A 87 -19.41 53.24 31.45
CA ILE A 87 -20.42 53.26 32.54
C ILE A 87 -19.92 54.21 33.62
N MET A 88 -18.71 54.04 34.12
CA MET A 88 -18.12 54.95 35.09
C MET A 88 -17.92 56.34 34.52
N LYS A 89 -17.73 56.61 33.23
CA LYS A 89 -17.66 57.98 32.68
C LYS A 89 -19.05 58.57 32.49
N ARG A 90 -20.08 57.75 32.21
CA ARG A 90 -21.50 58.10 32.38
C ARG A 90 -21.86 58.40 33.84
N PHE A 91 -21.18 57.77 34.81
CA PHE A 91 -21.38 57.97 36.25
C PHE A 91 -20.36 58.94 36.92
N ASN A 92 -19.21 59.24 36.32
CA ASN A 92 -18.09 60.10 36.82
C ASN A 92 -17.98 61.45 36.10
N VAL A 93 -18.88 61.74 35.16
CA VAL A 93 -19.40 63.12 35.05
C VAL A 93 -20.05 63.55 36.39
N ARG A 94 -20.27 62.62 37.34
CA ARG A 94 -20.84 62.89 38.67
C ARG A 94 -19.93 62.71 39.89
N ARG A 95 -18.65 62.29 39.81
CA ARG A 95 -17.79 62.17 41.01
C ARG A 95 -16.29 62.26 40.69
N ARG A 96 -15.76 63.50 40.67
CA ARG A 96 -14.34 63.76 40.99
C ARG A 96 -14.12 63.41 42.47
N PHE A 97 -13.00 62.76 42.80
CA PHE A 97 -12.10 63.02 43.94
C PHE A 97 -11.30 61.75 44.34
N GLY A 98 -9.98 61.91 44.54
CA GLY A 98 -9.27 61.26 45.66
C GLY A 98 -8.29 60.11 45.42
N CYS A 99 -7.02 60.46 45.22
CA CYS A 99 -5.78 60.02 45.91
C CYS A 99 -5.41 58.54 46.26
N SER A 100 -4.10 58.26 46.04
CA SER A 100 -3.11 57.52 46.87
C SER A 100 -2.84 56.01 46.72
N SER A 101 -1.68 55.71 46.09
CA SER A 101 -0.49 54.92 46.52
C SER A 101 -0.55 53.68 47.45
N ARG A 102 0.27 52.68 47.02
CA ARG A 102 1.13 51.69 47.76
C ARG A 102 0.55 50.37 48.31
N SER A 103 1.17 49.24 47.91
CA SER A 103 1.83 48.20 48.77
C SER A 103 2.05 46.88 47.97
N THR A 104 3.29 46.38 47.78
CA THR A 104 4.14 45.46 48.59
C THR A 104 3.94 43.95 48.33
N THR A 105 4.98 43.34 47.74
CA THR A 105 5.60 42.00 47.99
C THR A 105 4.78 40.71 48.17
N ALA A 106 5.23 39.65 47.49
CA ALA A 106 5.54 38.35 48.13
C ALA A 106 6.55 37.54 47.29
N ASN A 107 7.70 37.20 47.88
CA ASN A 107 8.67 36.22 47.41
C ASN A 107 8.21 34.80 47.81
N LEU A 108 8.55 33.78 47.01
CA LEU A 108 8.64 32.40 47.47
C LEU A 108 9.95 31.76 46.98
N SER A 109 10.58 31.01 47.89
CA SER A 109 11.97 30.56 47.96
C SER A 109 12.41 29.52 46.92
N ASN A 110 13.67 29.66 46.47
CA ASN A 110 14.42 28.68 45.68
C ASN A 110 14.92 27.51 46.56
N PHE A 111 14.74 26.28 46.07
CA PHE A 111 15.51 25.09 46.48
C PHE A 111 16.62 24.89 45.44
N GLU A 112 17.88 24.95 45.84
CA GLU A 112 19.01 24.55 44.99
C GLU A 112 19.20 23.03 45.06
N LEU A 113 19.02 22.34 43.92
CA LEU A 113 19.51 20.96 43.74
C LEU A 113 20.97 20.99 43.26
N MET A 114 21.82 20.24 43.95
CA MET A 114 23.21 19.96 43.58
C MET A 114 23.35 19.48 42.13
N ALA A 115 24.11 20.19 41.31
CA ALA A 115 24.40 19.83 39.92
C ALA A 115 25.49 18.74 39.83
N LEU A 116 25.12 17.59 39.26
CA LEU A 116 26.04 16.48 38.98
C LEU A 116 26.99 16.85 37.81
N ASN A 117 28.29 16.61 37.99
CA ASN A 117 29.35 17.09 37.12
C ASN A 117 29.32 16.43 35.71
N ARG A 118 28.91 17.20 34.69
CA ARG A 118 28.45 16.76 33.36
C ARG A 118 29.56 16.36 32.35
N LYS A 119 30.84 16.36 32.74
CA LYS A 119 31.96 16.20 31.78
C LYS A 119 32.59 14.80 31.69
N LEU A 120 32.36 13.89 32.66
CA LEU A 120 32.93 12.54 32.63
C LEU A 120 31.98 11.44 32.13
N THR A 121 30.67 11.67 32.10
CA THR A 121 29.68 10.69 31.66
C THR A 121 29.70 10.34 30.17
N PRO A 122 29.93 11.26 29.20
CA PRO A 122 29.89 10.88 27.78
C PRO A 122 31.12 10.06 27.35
N ILE A 123 32.28 10.26 27.99
CA ILE A 123 33.53 9.54 27.66
C ILE A 123 33.46 8.09 28.14
N ALA A 124 32.91 7.85 29.33
CA ALA A 124 32.72 6.50 29.86
C ALA A 124 31.75 5.66 28.99
N ILE A 125 30.68 6.28 28.47
CA ILE A 125 29.71 5.62 27.57
C ILE A 125 30.36 5.31 26.21
N LEU A 126 31.20 6.21 25.69
CA LEU A 126 31.90 6.02 24.41
C LEU A 126 32.94 4.87 24.49
N VAL A 127 33.70 4.79 25.59
CA VAL A 127 34.68 3.72 25.83
C VAL A 127 33.98 2.36 26.03
N LEU A 128 32.82 2.34 26.70
CA LEU A 128 32.04 1.11 26.87
C LEU A 128 31.40 0.64 25.55
N ALA A 129 31.03 1.56 24.65
CA ALA A 129 30.50 1.24 23.32
C ALA A 129 31.58 0.68 22.36
N LEU A 130 32.84 1.11 22.52
CA LEU A 130 33.98 0.63 21.73
C LEU A 130 34.47 -0.78 22.11
N LEU A 131 34.09 -1.29 23.29
CA LEU A 131 34.47 -2.63 23.78
C LEU A 131 33.46 -3.72 23.41
N ILE A 132 32.34 -3.37 22.77
CA ILE A 132 31.36 -4.35 22.30
C ILE A 132 31.89 -4.94 20.99
N ASN A 133 32.72 -5.97 21.10
CA ASN A 133 33.04 -6.83 19.97
C ASN A 133 31.73 -7.26 19.32
N VAL A 134 31.57 -6.95 18.03
CA VAL A 134 30.46 -7.46 17.21
C VAL A 134 30.68 -8.95 17.07
N SER A 135 30.29 -9.69 18.09
CA SER A 135 30.20 -11.14 18.00
C SER A 135 29.15 -11.43 16.93
N ILE A 136 29.55 -12.22 15.92
CA ILE A 136 28.63 -12.78 14.94
C ILE A 136 27.80 -13.81 15.71
N ALA A 137 26.79 -13.33 16.43
CA ALA A 137 25.93 -14.15 17.25
C ALA A 137 24.89 -14.82 16.34
N CYS A 138 24.97 -16.15 16.23
CA CYS A 138 23.88 -16.92 15.67
C CYS A 138 22.70 -16.93 16.67
N GLN A 139 21.51 -16.58 16.20
CA GLN A 139 20.31 -16.67 17.00
C GLN A 139 20.01 -18.14 17.34
N HIS A 140 19.85 -18.45 18.63
CA HIS A 140 19.44 -19.78 19.07
C HIS A 140 17.93 -19.90 18.85
N GLY A 141 17.53 -20.52 17.73
CA GLY A 141 16.12 -20.78 17.45
C GLY A 141 15.60 -22.02 18.16
N TYR A 142 14.30 -22.24 18.06
CA TYR A 142 13.65 -23.42 18.62
C TYR A 142 14.02 -24.65 17.78
N LEU A 143 14.70 -25.60 18.43
CA LEU A 143 15.19 -26.85 17.85
C LEU A 143 14.70 -28.01 18.72
N ARG A 144 14.08 -29.01 18.11
CA ARG A 144 13.87 -30.33 18.72
C ARG A 144 14.90 -31.30 18.17
N HIS A 145 15.46 -32.15 19.03
CA HIS A 145 16.45 -33.14 18.63
C HIS A 145 16.08 -34.52 19.17
N THR A 146 16.28 -35.55 18.35
CA THR A 146 16.18 -36.96 18.75
C THR A 146 17.40 -37.71 18.21
N ILE A 147 17.79 -38.78 18.91
CA ILE A 147 18.96 -39.58 18.59
C ILE A 147 18.53 -41.04 18.60
N ASP A 148 18.70 -41.70 17.46
CA ASP A 148 18.33 -43.11 17.28
C ASP A 148 19.60 -43.93 17.02
N LEU A 149 19.78 -45.03 17.75
CA LEU A 149 20.89 -45.96 17.52
C LEU A 149 20.38 -47.06 16.57
N THR A 150 20.91 -47.08 15.35
CA THR A 150 20.55 -48.07 14.34
C THR A 150 21.71 -49.04 14.15
N CYS A 151 21.51 -50.33 14.40
CA CYS A 151 22.52 -51.36 14.20
C CYS A 151 22.19 -52.20 12.97
N GLU A 152 23.13 -52.31 12.05
CA GLU A 152 23.03 -53.19 10.89
C GLU A 152 23.33 -54.64 11.31
N SER A 153 22.83 -55.63 10.57
CA SER A 153 23.00 -57.07 10.87
C SER A 153 24.47 -57.53 10.92
N SER A 154 25.40 -56.67 10.51
CA SER A 154 26.85 -56.83 10.54
C SER A 154 27.52 -56.34 11.84
N ASN A 155 26.77 -56.08 12.93
CA ASN A 155 27.23 -55.51 14.20
C ASN A 155 27.81 -54.07 14.12
N ILE A 156 27.58 -53.36 13.01
CA ILE A 156 27.95 -51.94 12.89
C ILE A 156 26.76 -51.09 13.33
N CYS A 157 26.89 -50.41 14.47
CA CYS A 157 25.89 -49.48 14.98
C CYS A 157 26.24 -48.02 14.63
N ARG A 158 25.24 -47.26 14.20
CA ARG A 158 25.35 -45.83 13.85
C ARG A 158 24.30 -45.02 14.60
N TYR A 159 24.69 -43.86 15.10
CA TYR A 159 23.75 -42.88 15.63
C TYR A 159 23.18 -42.04 14.49
N ILE A 160 21.87 -41.99 14.39
CA ILE A 160 21.12 -41.13 13.48
C ILE A 160 20.57 -39.96 14.30
N TYR A 161 20.94 -38.74 13.91
CA TYR A 161 20.49 -37.51 14.56
C TYR A 161 19.37 -36.89 13.75
N ASN A 162 18.18 -36.79 14.33
CA ASN A 162 17.05 -36.11 13.73
C ASN A 162 16.84 -34.75 14.43
N ARG A 163 16.71 -33.69 13.64
CA ARG A 163 16.65 -32.30 14.13
C ARG A 163 15.52 -31.55 13.43
N GLU A 164 14.51 -31.17 14.19
CA GLU A 164 13.38 -30.37 13.71
C GLU A 164 13.61 -28.90 14.06
N VAL A 165 13.51 -28.03 13.05
CA VAL A 165 13.84 -26.61 13.15
C VAL A 165 12.64 -25.75 12.80
N LEU A 166 12.38 -24.72 13.61
CA LEU A 166 11.27 -23.79 13.36
C LEU A 166 11.78 -22.44 12.84
N PHE A 167 11.36 -22.08 11.63
CA PHE A 167 11.55 -20.74 11.08
C PHE A 167 10.28 -19.90 11.21
N ASN A 168 10.41 -18.65 11.68
CA ASN A 168 9.29 -17.71 11.77
C ASN A 168 9.63 -16.36 11.13
N ARG A 169 8.78 -15.34 11.30
CA ARG A 169 9.00 -14.01 10.69
C ARG A 169 10.27 -13.32 11.18
N VAL A 170 10.65 -13.58 12.44
CA VAL A 170 11.80 -12.99 13.14
C VAL A 170 13.04 -13.86 12.94
N HIS A 171 12.91 -15.17 13.15
CA HIS A 171 13.98 -16.15 13.09
C HIS A 171 14.05 -16.74 11.68
N ARG A 172 14.89 -16.12 10.83
CA ARG A 172 15.13 -16.58 9.45
C ARG A 172 16.39 -17.41 9.32
N GLU A 173 17.28 -17.34 10.30
CA GLU A 173 18.54 -18.08 10.32
C GLU A 173 18.63 -18.92 11.58
N LEU A 174 19.17 -20.12 11.43
CA LEU A 174 19.46 -21.03 12.53
C LEU A 174 20.85 -21.63 12.34
N CYS A 175 21.63 -21.69 13.43
CA CYS A 175 22.93 -22.35 13.43
C CYS A 175 22.91 -23.58 14.33
N ILE A 176 23.34 -24.70 13.78
CA ILE A 176 23.35 -26.02 14.42
C ILE A 176 24.81 -26.41 14.63
N LEU A 177 25.21 -26.61 15.88
CA LEU A 177 26.56 -27.09 16.21
C LEU A 177 26.60 -28.62 16.14
N ILE A 178 27.62 -29.14 15.46
CA ILE A 178 27.93 -30.57 15.38
C ILE A 178 29.08 -30.84 16.35
N ARG A 179 28.83 -31.73 17.32
CA ARG A 179 29.79 -32.06 18.38
C ARG A 179 30.15 -33.54 18.32
N HIS A 180 31.42 -33.84 18.56
CA HIS A 180 31.94 -35.20 18.71
C HIS A 180 32.92 -35.21 19.89
N ASN A 181 32.75 -36.13 20.83
CA ASN A 181 33.57 -36.24 22.05
C ASN A 181 33.76 -34.89 22.77
N ASN A 182 32.64 -34.20 23.01
CA ASN A 182 32.58 -32.89 23.67
C ASN A 182 33.27 -31.72 22.94
N ARG A 183 33.84 -31.93 21.75
CA ARG A 183 34.40 -30.87 20.88
C ARG A 183 33.46 -30.55 19.72
N THR A 184 33.38 -29.29 19.32
CA THR A 184 32.65 -28.88 18.11
C THR A 184 33.50 -29.23 16.89
N VAL A 185 32.99 -30.12 16.03
CA VAL A 185 33.66 -30.56 14.80
C VAL A 185 33.15 -29.82 13.55
N GLY A 186 31.97 -29.20 13.66
CA GLY A 186 31.42 -28.40 12.60
C GLY A 186 30.18 -27.60 12.99
N THR A 187 29.72 -26.78 12.05
CA THR A 187 28.54 -25.94 12.18
C THR A 187 27.71 -26.02 10.89
N VAL A 188 26.39 -26.03 11.04
CA VAL A 188 25.46 -25.95 9.92
C VAL A 188 24.60 -24.72 10.13
N LYS A 189 24.74 -23.72 9.26
CA LYS A 189 23.92 -22.52 9.23
C LYS A 189 22.87 -22.70 8.14
N ILE A 190 21.59 -22.60 8.51
CA ILE A 190 20.46 -22.68 7.60
C ILE A 190 19.77 -21.32 7.62
N SER A 191 19.65 -20.70 6.45
CA SER A 191 19.00 -19.41 6.26
C SER A 191 17.80 -19.58 5.31
N ARG A 192 16.60 -19.24 5.77
CA ARG A 192 15.37 -19.33 5.01
C ARG A 192 15.07 -18.01 4.29
N LYS A 193 14.92 -18.07 2.98
CA LYS A 193 14.47 -16.95 2.14
C LYS A 193 12.93 -16.84 2.16
N PRO A 194 12.36 -15.72 1.67
CA PRO A 194 10.90 -15.60 1.55
C PRO A 194 10.29 -16.76 0.76
N LEU A 195 9.09 -17.18 1.15
CA LEU A 195 8.36 -18.24 0.43
C LEU A 195 8.06 -17.78 -0.99
N LEU A 196 8.15 -18.73 -1.92
CA LEU A 196 7.73 -18.53 -3.30
C LEU A 196 6.41 -19.25 -3.48
N LEU A 197 5.39 -18.49 -3.88
CA LEU A 197 4.07 -19.00 -4.25
C LEU A 197 3.94 -18.85 -5.75
N SER A 198 3.82 -19.97 -6.46
CA SER A 198 3.65 -20.00 -7.91
C SER A 198 2.19 -20.27 -8.25
N CYS A 199 1.57 -19.34 -8.97
CA CYS A 199 0.18 -19.44 -9.41
C CYS A 199 0.04 -20.48 -10.54
N SER A 200 -0.82 -21.46 -10.32
CA SER A 200 -1.33 -22.32 -11.40
C SER A 200 -2.47 -21.58 -12.09
N LYS A 201 -2.10 -20.77 -13.10
CA LYS A 201 -3.03 -19.85 -13.77
C LYS A 201 -4.06 -20.58 -14.62
N VAL A 202 -5.29 -20.07 -14.60
CA VAL A 202 -6.40 -20.43 -15.49
C VAL A 202 -6.86 -19.15 -16.19
N SER A 203 -6.89 -19.19 -17.53
CA SER A 203 -7.31 -18.07 -18.36
C SER A 203 -8.84 -17.91 -18.32
N LEU A 204 -9.32 -16.68 -18.13
CA LEU A 204 -10.74 -16.36 -18.15
C LEU A 204 -11.15 -15.70 -19.48
N PHE A 205 -10.48 -14.61 -19.84
CA PHE A 205 -10.72 -13.85 -21.07
C PHE A 205 -9.57 -12.85 -21.31
N PHE A 206 -9.55 -12.24 -22.49
CA PHE A 206 -8.59 -11.20 -22.86
C PHE A 206 -9.26 -9.82 -22.88
N THR A 207 -8.51 -8.76 -22.62
CA THR A 207 -9.01 -7.38 -22.64
C THR A 207 -7.91 -6.38 -22.98
N ARG A 208 -8.25 -5.10 -23.08
CA ARG A 208 -7.33 -3.98 -23.30
C ARG A 208 -7.70 -2.82 -22.38
N ASP A 209 -6.72 -1.98 -22.06
CA ASP A 209 -7.02 -0.70 -21.40
C ASP A 209 -7.85 0.17 -22.37
N THR A 210 -9.05 0.56 -21.96
CA THR A 210 -9.99 1.32 -22.78
C THR A 210 -10.53 2.53 -22.05
N THR A 211 -10.75 3.60 -22.79
CA THR A 211 -11.55 4.74 -22.33
C THR A 211 -12.94 4.71 -22.95
N PRO A 212 -14.00 4.93 -22.14
CA PRO A 212 -15.33 5.10 -22.68
C PRO A 212 -15.41 6.43 -23.46
N ARG A 213 -15.98 6.38 -24.66
CA ARG A 213 -16.26 7.56 -25.49
C ARG A 213 -17.70 7.53 -25.99
N VAL A 214 -18.40 8.65 -25.81
CA VAL A 214 -19.77 8.82 -26.30
C VAL A 214 -19.75 9.41 -27.70
N TYR A 215 -20.47 8.76 -28.61
CA TYR A 215 -20.78 9.24 -29.94
C TYR A 215 -22.27 9.57 -29.99
N GLN A 216 -22.62 10.75 -30.49
CA GLN A 216 -24.01 11.20 -30.51
C GLN A 216 -24.37 11.85 -31.84
N LYS A 217 -25.60 11.60 -32.30
CA LYS A 217 -26.20 12.33 -33.41
C LYS A 217 -27.70 12.47 -33.23
N THR A 218 -28.21 13.68 -33.40
CA THR A 218 -29.65 13.94 -33.44
C THR A 218 -30.15 14.07 -34.87
N ARG A 219 -31.28 13.44 -35.17
CA ARG A 219 -31.98 13.53 -36.45
C ARG A 219 -33.43 13.96 -36.23
N CYS A 220 -33.91 14.86 -37.09
CA CYS A 220 -35.32 15.20 -37.15
C CYS A 220 -36.18 13.97 -37.48
N PRO A 221 -37.46 13.96 -37.10
CA PRO A 221 -38.40 12.93 -37.54
C PRO A 221 -38.38 12.79 -39.07
N GLN A 222 -38.49 11.54 -39.54
CA GLN A 222 -38.46 11.17 -40.96
C GLN A 222 -37.13 11.50 -41.68
N ALA A 223 -36.04 11.71 -40.93
CA ALA A 223 -34.72 11.96 -41.48
C ALA A 223 -33.69 10.91 -41.04
N GLY A 224 -32.93 10.37 -42.01
CA GLY A 224 -31.93 9.34 -41.75
C GLY A 224 -32.55 8.11 -41.11
N SER A 225 -31.96 7.62 -40.02
CA SER A 225 -32.48 6.47 -39.26
C SER A 225 -33.68 6.81 -38.37
N CYS A 226 -34.06 8.08 -38.24
CA CYS A 226 -35.18 8.50 -37.40
C CYS A 226 -36.52 8.36 -38.15
N VAL A 227 -36.90 7.11 -38.42
CA VAL A 227 -38.18 6.75 -39.06
C VAL A 227 -38.96 5.88 -38.09
N ASP A 228 -40.27 6.06 -38.03
CA ASP A 228 -41.17 5.40 -37.08
C ASP A 228 -40.71 5.58 -35.63
N ASP A 229 -41.00 4.61 -34.76
CA ASP A 229 -40.57 4.60 -33.36
C ASP A 229 -39.20 3.94 -33.18
N LYS A 230 -38.21 4.39 -33.97
CA LYS A 230 -36.86 3.80 -33.96
C LYS A 230 -36.20 3.89 -32.59
N CYS A 231 -36.44 4.97 -31.83
CA CYS A 231 -35.84 5.09 -30.51
C CYS A 231 -36.30 4.03 -29.52
N ALA A 232 -37.55 3.54 -29.63
CA ALA A 232 -38.05 2.48 -28.77
C ALA A 232 -37.58 1.08 -29.19
N THR A 233 -37.10 0.92 -30.43
CA THR A 233 -36.81 -0.39 -31.04
C THR A 233 -35.33 -0.65 -31.31
N ILE A 234 -34.45 0.34 -31.09
CA ILE A 234 -33.01 0.19 -31.31
C ILE A 234 -32.42 -0.87 -30.37
N ALA A 235 -31.69 -1.83 -30.94
CA ALA A 235 -30.98 -2.83 -30.14
C ALA A 235 -29.63 -2.28 -29.63
N PRO A 236 -29.13 -2.70 -28.45
CA PRO A 236 -27.83 -2.29 -27.93
C PRO A 236 -26.66 -2.57 -28.89
N GLU A 237 -26.72 -3.67 -29.64
CA GLU A 237 -25.68 -4.08 -30.59
C GLU A 237 -25.81 -3.37 -31.95
N GLU A 238 -26.98 -2.76 -32.22
CA GLU A 238 -27.26 -2.11 -33.50
C GLU A 238 -26.44 -0.82 -33.65
N ILE A 239 -25.86 -0.59 -34.83
CA ILE A 239 -25.13 0.63 -35.15
C ILE A 239 -25.88 1.34 -36.27
N VAL A 240 -26.43 2.52 -35.94
CA VAL A 240 -27.05 3.39 -36.95
C VAL A 240 -25.98 4.02 -37.84
N PRO A 241 -26.26 4.26 -39.14
CA PRO A 241 -25.35 4.96 -40.07
C PRO A 241 -24.81 6.28 -39.52
N GLU A 242 -25.58 7.01 -38.71
CA GLU A 242 -25.16 8.24 -38.06
C GLU A 242 -23.95 8.08 -37.12
N LEU A 243 -23.70 6.87 -36.62
CA LEU A 243 -22.69 6.56 -35.62
C LEU A 243 -21.62 5.59 -36.13
N GLU A 244 -21.50 5.40 -37.46
CA GLU A 244 -20.59 4.46 -38.10
C GLU A 244 -19.13 4.61 -37.65
N ALA A 245 -18.67 5.83 -37.34
CA ALA A 245 -17.32 6.11 -36.84
C ALA A 245 -16.95 5.34 -35.55
N SER A 246 -17.96 4.90 -34.79
CA SER A 246 -17.79 4.12 -33.56
C SER A 246 -17.90 2.61 -33.79
N ALA A 247 -18.25 2.16 -35.00
CA ALA A 247 -18.44 0.75 -35.32
C ALA A 247 -17.19 -0.09 -35.12
N LYS A 248 -16.00 0.51 -35.22
CA LYS A 248 -14.71 -0.15 -35.01
C LYS A 248 -14.40 -0.52 -33.56
N TYR A 249 -15.25 -0.14 -32.61
CA TYR A 249 -15.05 -0.39 -31.18
C TYR A 249 -16.26 -1.09 -30.55
N PRO A 250 -16.01 -1.98 -29.57
CA PRO A 250 -17.07 -2.62 -28.81
C PRO A 250 -17.78 -1.58 -27.94
N GLY A 251 -19.09 -1.77 -27.76
CA GLY A 251 -19.93 -0.78 -27.12
C GLY A 251 -21.41 -1.03 -27.40
N TYR A 252 -22.25 -0.19 -26.81
CA TYR A 252 -23.70 -0.30 -26.96
C TYR A 252 -24.33 1.02 -27.43
N SER A 253 -25.41 0.89 -28.18
CA SER A 253 -26.21 1.98 -28.71
C SER A 253 -27.49 2.16 -27.90
N THR A 254 -27.98 3.39 -27.83
CA THR A 254 -29.27 3.74 -27.24
C THR A 254 -29.83 4.97 -27.94
N CYS A 255 -31.12 5.24 -27.76
CA CYS A 255 -31.80 6.37 -28.37
C CYS A 255 -32.78 6.98 -27.39
N THR A 256 -32.87 8.31 -27.39
CA THR A 256 -33.90 9.02 -26.65
C THR A 256 -34.59 10.03 -27.54
N SER A 257 -35.89 10.23 -27.30
CA SER A 257 -36.68 11.23 -28.00
C SER A 257 -36.28 12.63 -27.51
N SER A 258 -36.01 13.53 -28.46
CA SER A 258 -35.63 14.92 -28.17
C SER A 258 -36.64 15.91 -28.74
N CYS A 259 -36.45 17.19 -28.40
CA CYS A 259 -37.27 18.28 -28.95
C CYS A 259 -37.27 18.30 -30.49
N SER A 260 -38.40 18.69 -31.07
CA SER A 260 -38.62 18.80 -32.51
C SER A 260 -39.58 19.96 -32.84
N GLY A 261 -39.93 20.13 -34.10
CA GLY A 261 -40.64 21.29 -34.63
C GLY A 261 -39.72 22.48 -34.91
N LEU A 262 -40.32 23.55 -35.46
CA LEU A 262 -39.56 24.69 -36.00
C LEU A 262 -38.67 25.37 -34.95
N VAL A 263 -39.11 25.35 -33.69
CA VAL A 263 -38.36 25.89 -32.54
C VAL A 263 -37.04 25.13 -32.31
N CYS A 264 -37.01 23.84 -32.63
CA CYS A 264 -35.87 22.95 -32.44
C CYS A 264 -35.17 22.58 -33.78
N GLY A 265 -35.47 23.32 -34.85
CA GLY A 265 -34.81 23.17 -36.16
C GLY A 265 -35.33 22.04 -37.04
N CYS A 266 -36.49 21.47 -36.72
CA CYS A 266 -37.13 20.40 -37.51
C CYS A 266 -38.45 20.86 -38.13
N PHE A 267 -38.75 20.40 -39.34
CA PHE A 267 -39.98 20.82 -40.04
C PHE A 267 -41.25 20.17 -39.44
N LEU A 268 -41.18 18.90 -39.07
CA LEU A 268 -42.34 18.15 -38.56
C LEU A 268 -42.47 18.29 -37.03
N PRO A 269 -43.70 18.33 -36.48
CA PRO A 269 -43.96 18.40 -35.04
C PRO A 269 -43.87 17.05 -34.31
N LEU A 270 -43.27 16.03 -34.93
CA LEU A 270 -43.02 14.70 -34.34
C LEU A 270 -41.69 14.68 -33.58
N PRO A 271 -41.51 13.89 -32.52
CA PRO A 271 -40.27 13.86 -31.74
C PRO A 271 -39.05 13.51 -32.60
N ALA A 272 -37.91 14.17 -32.31
CA ALA A 272 -36.65 13.88 -32.97
C ALA A 272 -35.92 12.72 -32.27
N CYS A 273 -35.05 12.00 -32.98
CA CYS A 273 -34.28 10.90 -32.42
C CYS A 273 -32.87 11.36 -32.10
N SER A 274 -32.47 11.28 -30.82
CA SER A 274 -31.08 11.48 -30.42
C SER A 274 -30.44 10.12 -30.16
N PHE A 275 -29.62 9.68 -31.11
CA PHE A 275 -28.88 8.43 -31.04
C PHE A 275 -27.58 8.64 -30.26
N PHE A 276 -27.29 7.71 -29.36
CA PHE A 276 -26.05 7.65 -28.59
C PHE A 276 -25.41 6.28 -28.75
N ARG A 277 -24.08 6.26 -28.75
CA ARG A 277 -23.31 5.02 -28.62
C ARG A 277 -22.15 5.25 -27.68
N LEU A 278 -22.10 4.46 -26.61
CA LEU A 278 -20.94 4.39 -25.73
C LEU A 278 -20.00 3.32 -26.28
N ALA A 279 -18.82 3.72 -26.73
CA ALA A 279 -17.82 2.81 -27.27
C ALA A 279 -16.54 2.83 -26.45
N HIS A 280 -15.93 1.66 -26.28
CA HIS A 280 -14.67 1.48 -25.55
C HIS A 280 -13.49 1.58 -26.50
N VAL A 281 -12.79 2.72 -26.44
CA VAL A 281 -11.65 3.01 -27.32
C VAL A 281 -10.36 2.55 -26.63
N PRO A 282 -9.55 1.66 -27.22
CA PRO A 282 -8.27 1.26 -26.65
C PRO A 282 -7.32 2.43 -26.44
N ARG A 283 -6.70 2.51 -25.27
CA ARG A 283 -5.65 3.49 -24.96
C ARG A 283 -4.27 3.02 -25.39
N SER A 284 -4.05 1.71 -25.38
CA SER A 284 -2.80 1.04 -25.77
C SER A 284 -3.08 -0.17 -26.67
N GLU A 285 -2.04 -0.64 -27.36
CA GLU A 285 -2.03 -1.90 -28.11
C GLU A 285 -1.79 -3.14 -27.26
N GLU A 286 -1.52 -2.94 -25.97
CA GLU A 286 -1.24 -4.01 -25.03
C GLU A 286 -2.51 -4.79 -24.68
N VAL A 287 -2.42 -6.11 -24.80
CA VAL A 287 -3.48 -7.05 -24.48
C VAL A 287 -3.19 -7.68 -23.13
N PHE A 288 -4.20 -7.69 -22.28
CA PHE A 288 -4.16 -8.31 -20.97
C PHE A 288 -4.91 -9.63 -21.00
N GLU A 289 -4.25 -10.69 -20.54
CA GLU A 289 -4.87 -11.94 -20.17
C GLU A 289 -5.42 -11.81 -18.75
N VAL A 290 -6.75 -11.91 -18.60
CA VAL A 290 -7.39 -11.92 -17.30
C VAL A 290 -7.43 -13.35 -16.80
N VAL A 291 -6.74 -13.61 -15.70
CA VAL A 291 -6.55 -14.96 -15.14
C VAL A 291 -7.01 -15.04 -13.70
N ARG A 292 -7.28 -16.26 -13.26
CA ARG A 292 -7.43 -16.63 -11.86
C ARG A 292 -6.47 -17.78 -11.54
N CYS A 293 -5.93 -17.81 -10.33
CA CYS A 293 -5.14 -18.94 -9.88
C CYS A 293 -6.09 -20.03 -9.36
N GLN A 294 -6.04 -21.22 -9.95
CA GLN A 294 -6.76 -22.38 -9.42
C GLN A 294 -6.11 -22.85 -8.12
N ASP A 295 -4.79 -22.95 -8.13
CA ASP A 295 -3.98 -23.39 -6.99
C ASP A 295 -2.68 -22.59 -6.90
N TRP A 296 -2.13 -22.47 -5.69
CA TRP A 296 -0.83 -21.86 -5.43
C TRP A 296 0.17 -22.92 -4.99
N LYS A 297 1.21 -23.15 -5.79
CA LYS A 297 2.29 -24.09 -5.47
C LYS A 297 3.34 -23.41 -4.62
N LEU A 298 3.54 -23.93 -3.42
CA LEU A 298 4.46 -23.38 -2.44
C LEU A 298 5.88 -23.96 -2.60
N SER A 299 6.88 -23.10 -2.51
CA SER A 299 8.28 -23.50 -2.51
C SER A 299 9.07 -22.73 -1.46
N VAL A 300 9.98 -23.43 -0.78
CA VAL A 300 10.75 -22.91 0.35
C VAL A 300 12.22 -22.79 -0.06
N PRO A 301 12.68 -21.61 -0.52
CA PRO A 301 14.08 -21.40 -0.80
C PRO A 301 14.89 -21.32 0.49
N ILE A 302 15.96 -22.12 0.58
CA ILE A 302 16.89 -22.14 1.71
C ILE A 302 18.33 -22.04 1.24
N ASP A 303 19.15 -21.40 2.04
CA ASP A 303 20.61 -21.42 1.91
C ASP A 303 21.19 -22.20 3.10
N VAL A 304 22.05 -23.17 2.82
CA VAL A 304 22.67 -24.04 3.81
C VAL A 304 24.19 -23.91 3.70
N LYS A 305 24.81 -23.42 4.76
CA LYS A 305 26.26 -23.29 4.91
C LYS A 305 26.74 -24.32 5.92
N ILE A 306 27.52 -25.28 5.46
CA ILE A 306 28.09 -26.37 6.28
C ILE A 306 29.58 -26.11 6.43
N THR A 307 30.05 -25.99 7.65
CA THR A 307 31.47 -25.88 7.98
C THR A 307 31.88 -27.11 8.78
N MET A 308 32.74 -27.97 8.23
CA MET A 308 33.24 -29.18 8.89
C MET A 308 34.76 -29.21 8.82
N TYR A 309 35.45 -29.39 9.95
CA TYR A 309 36.92 -29.43 10.01
C TYR A 309 37.61 -28.29 9.21
N ASN A 310 37.12 -27.06 9.35
CA ASN A 310 37.56 -25.85 8.61
C ASN A 310 37.29 -25.83 7.10
N THR A 311 36.58 -26.81 6.55
CA THR A 311 36.09 -26.77 5.16
C THR A 311 34.67 -26.23 5.14
N GLU A 312 34.43 -25.22 4.32
CA GLU A 312 33.10 -24.62 4.13
C GLU A 312 32.49 -25.05 2.81
N LYS A 313 31.21 -25.45 2.84
CA LYS A 313 30.40 -25.76 1.66
C LYS A 313 29.07 -25.02 1.78
N ASN A 314 28.68 -24.36 0.69
CA ASN A 314 27.45 -23.58 0.62
C ASN A 314 26.52 -24.17 -0.44
N TYR A 315 25.24 -24.32 -0.08
CA TYR A 315 24.19 -24.86 -0.93
C TYR A 315 23.02 -23.89 -0.93
N SER A 316 22.40 -23.69 -2.10
CA SER A 316 21.17 -22.91 -2.23
C SER A 316 20.15 -23.80 -2.92
N GLU A 317 19.08 -24.13 -2.22
CA GLU A 317 18.13 -25.14 -2.68
C GLU A 317 16.69 -24.65 -2.55
N LEU A 318 15.86 -25.08 -3.49
CA LEU A 318 14.43 -24.90 -3.43
C LEU A 318 13.78 -26.19 -2.93
N LEU A 319 13.18 -26.13 -1.74
CA LEU A 319 12.47 -27.26 -1.16
C LEU A 319 10.99 -27.22 -1.52
N THR A 320 10.42 -28.39 -1.78
CA THR A 320 8.98 -28.60 -1.90
C THR A 320 8.47 -29.20 -0.59
N PRO A 321 7.36 -28.70 -0.02
CA PRO A 321 6.77 -29.28 1.19
C PRO A 321 6.59 -30.79 1.10
N TYR A 322 6.86 -31.50 2.20
CA TYR A 322 6.68 -32.95 2.35
C TYR A 322 7.55 -33.84 1.43
N ILE A 323 8.54 -33.26 0.75
CA ILE A 323 9.49 -34.01 -0.10
C ILE A 323 10.89 -33.84 0.45
N SER A 324 11.54 -34.97 0.78
CA SER A 324 12.93 -34.99 1.26
C SER A 324 13.91 -34.75 0.12
N LYS A 325 14.84 -33.82 0.34
CA LYS A 325 15.91 -33.48 -0.59
C LYS A 325 17.26 -33.65 0.11
N ARG A 326 18.20 -34.28 -0.58
CA ARG A 326 19.56 -34.44 -0.07
C ARG A 326 20.39 -33.19 -0.33
N ILE A 327 20.94 -32.61 0.73
CA ILE A 327 21.81 -31.42 0.69
C ILE A 327 23.12 -31.78 1.37
N GLY A 328 24.16 -32.02 0.57
CA GLY A 328 25.41 -32.60 1.05
C GLY A 328 25.16 -33.98 1.69
N ASP A 329 25.49 -34.10 2.98
CA ASP A 329 25.33 -35.33 3.76
C ASP A 329 24.04 -35.35 4.60
N PHE A 330 23.17 -34.34 4.45
CA PHE A 330 21.91 -34.22 5.18
C PHE A 330 20.72 -34.52 4.27
N ASN A 331 19.69 -35.15 4.82
CA ASN A 331 18.37 -35.19 4.22
C ASN A 331 17.53 -34.09 4.86
N VAL A 332 16.98 -33.21 4.05
CA VAL A 332 16.23 -32.04 4.51
C VAL A 332 14.86 -32.06 3.86
N ASP A 333 13.82 -32.00 4.68
CA ASP A 333 12.43 -31.94 4.28
C ASP A 333 11.69 -30.84 5.05
N VAL A 334 10.59 -30.37 4.46
CA VAL A 334 9.70 -29.40 5.10
C VAL A 334 8.48 -30.16 5.60
N ILE A 335 8.46 -30.44 6.90
CA ILE A 335 7.41 -31.25 7.55
C ILE A 335 6.12 -30.49 7.84
N SER A 336 6.19 -29.16 7.94
CA SER A 336 5.04 -28.32 8.25
C SER A 336 5.28 -26.90 7.76
N ILE A 337 4.22 -26.28 7.25
CA ILE A 337 4.25 -24.91 6.78
C ILE A 337 2.88 -24.27 6.99
N GLN A 338 2.88 -23.02 7.47
CA GLN A 338 1.67 -22.22 7.54
C GLN A 338 1.52 -21.41 6.27
N GLU A 339 0.44 -21.65 5.53
CA GLU A 339 0.12 -20.87 4.35
C GLU A 339 -0.24 -19.42 4.73
N PRO A 340 0.28 -18.41 4.02
CA PRO A 340 -0.05 -17.03 4.30
C PRO A 340 -1.49 -16.72 3.90
N HIS A 341 -2.31 -16.29 4.86
CA HIS A 341 -3.62 -15.73 4.56
C HIS A 341 -3.46 -14.36 3.90
N SER A 342 -3.64 -14.29 2.58
CA SER A 342 -3.61 -13.04 1.81
C SER A 342 -4.78 -12.99 0.84
N GLN A 343 -5.51 -11.88 0.82
CA GLN A 343 -6.61 -11.65 -0.12
C GLN A 343 -6.15 -11.65 -1.58
N LEU A 344 -4.86 -11.35 -1.82
CA LEU A 344 -4.26 -11.41 -3.14
C LEU A 344 -4.39 -12.80 -3.75
N LEU A 345 -4.27 -13.87 -2.95
CA LEU A 345 -4.31 -15.25 -3.44
C LEU A 345 -5.66 -15.63 -4.07
N ASN A 346 -6.74 -14.93 -3.68
CA ASN A 346 -8.08 -15.16 -4.18
C ASN A 346 -8.48 -14.18 -5.30
N SER A 347 -7.62 -13.21 -5.62
CA SER A 347 -7.92 -12.17 -6.59
C SER A 347 -7.78 -12.66 -8.03
N ARG A 348 -8.38 -11.92 -8.96
CA ARG A 348 -8.07 -12.04 -10.38
C ARG A 348 -6.87 -11.17 -10.73
N TYR A 349 -6.20 -11.51 -11.82
CA TYR A 349 -5.06 -10.76 -12.32
C TYR A 349 -5.25 -10.43 -13.80
N ALA A 350 -4.83 -9.23 -14.20
CA ALA A 350 -4.70 -8.85 -15.60
C ALA A 350 -3.20 -8.83 -15.91
N ILE A 351 -2.75 -9.72 -16.79
CA ILE A 351 -1.34 -9.96 -17.05
C ILE A 351 -1.05 -9.71 -18.52
N SER A 352 -0.05 -8.90 -18.81
CA SER A 352 0.54 -8.73 -20.14
C SER A 352 1.98 -9.25 -20.14
N ASP A 353 2.68 -9.08 -21.26
CA ASP A 353 4.10 -9.41 -21.35
C ASP A 353 4.99 -8.49 -20.51
N THR A 354 4.52 -7.28 -20.19
CA THR A 354 5.33 -6.26 -19.52
C THR A 354 4.90 -5.98 -18.08
N GLU A 355 3.62 -6.16 -17.77
CA GLU A 355 3.05 -5.76 -16.49
C GLU A 355 1.92 -6.70 -16.02
N ALA A 356 1.67 -6.67 -14.72
CA ALA A 356 0.62 -7.47 -14.09
C ALA A 356 -0.09 -6.64 -13.03
N PHE A 357 -1.42 -6.64 -13.10
CA PHE A 357 -2.28 -5.93 -12.17
C PHE A 357 -3.16 -6.90 -11.40
N VAL A 358 -3.43 -6.55 -10.14
CA VAL A 358 -4.48 -7.22 -9.36
C VAL A 358 -5.81 -6.59 -9.72
N VAL A 359 -6.76 -7.41 -10.17
CA VAL A 359 -8.12 -6.99 -10.51
C VAL A 359 -9.03 -7.33 -9.33
N PRO A 360 -9.59 -6.33 -8.62
CA PRO A 360 -10.50 -6.58 -7.50
C PRO A 360 -11.70 -7.42 -7.93
N ASP A 361 -12.21 -8.27 -7.04
CA ASP A 361 -13.31 -9.18 -7.37
C ASP A 361 -14.60 -8.46 -7.78
N GLN A 362 -14.88 -7.30 -7.16
CA GLN A 362 -16.05 -6.48 -7.50
C GLN A 362 -15.87 -5.66 -8.77
N TYR A 363 -14.65 -5.53 -9.28
CA TYR A 363 -14.38 -4.72 -10.46
C TYR A 363 -14.75 -5.48 -11.73
N ARG A 364 -15.71 -4.97 -12.49
CA ARG A 364 -16.10 -5.53 -13.78
C ARG A 364 -15.32 -4.83 -14.88
N LEU A 365 -14.56 -5.61 -15.63
CA LEU A 365 -13.89 -5.12 -16.82
C LEU A 365 -14.93 -4.92 -17.93
N PRO A 366 -14.90 -3.77 -18.64
CA PRO A 366 -15.94 -3.41 -19.59
C PRO A 366 -15.98 -4.30 -20.82
N VAL A 367 -14.80 -4.66 -21.33
CA VAL A 367 -14.68 -5.41 -22.59
C VAL A 367 -14.06 -6.77 -22.31
N LYS A 368 -14.66 -7.82 -22.87
CA LYS A 368 -14.14 -9.19 -22.83
C LYS A 368 -13.99 -9.76 -24.22
N CYS A 369 -12.83 -10.35 -24.48
CA CYS A 369 -12.50 -11.02 -25.73
C CYS A 369 -12.18 -12.49 -25.43
N GLU A 370 -12.60 -13.40 -26.31
CA GLU A 370 -12.39 -14.85 -26.10
C GLU A 370 -10.93 -15.26 -26.29
N SER A 371 -10.21 -14.59 -27.19
CA SER A 371 -8.84 -14.92 -27.55
C SER A 371 -7.94 -13.68 -27.61
N TYR A 372 -6.63 -13.91 -27.52
CA TYR A 372 -5.62 -12.87 -27.69
C TYR A 372 -5.74 -12.17 -29.04
N ASP A 373 -5.87 -12.95 -30.14
CA ASP A 373 -5.98 -12.38 -31.49
C ASP A 373 -7.25 -11.54 -31.66
N MET A 374 -8.36 -11.95 -31.03
CA MET A 374 -9.58 -11.15 -31.01
C MET A 374 -9.34 -9.80 -30.31
N ALA A 375 -8.64 -9.79 -29.18
CA ALA A 375 -8.33 -8.55 -28.47
C ALA A 375 -7.34 -7.65 -29.26
N PHE A 376 -6.38 -8.25 -29.95
CA PHE A 376 -5.33 -7.54 -30.67
C PHE A 376 -5.81 -7.00 -32.03
N SER A 377 -6.26 -7.90 -32.91
CA SER A 377 -6.57 -7.64 -34.31
C SER A 377 -8.04 -7.31 -34.56
N HIS A 378 -8.95 -7.90 -33.77
CA HIS A 378 -10.40 -7.86 -34.02
C HIS A 378 -11.20 -7.30 -32.84
N PHE A 379 -10.67 -6.25 -32.20
CA PHE A 379 -11.20 -5.73 -30.93
C PHE A 379 -12.68 -5.31 -30.99
N ARG A 380 -13.17 -4.91 -32.16
CA ARG A 380 -14.59 -4.64 -32.44
C ARG A 380 -15.53 -5.77 -32.01
N ASN A 381 -15.08 -7.02 -32.16
CA ASN A 381 -15.91 -8.21 -31.96
C ASN A 381 -15.98 -8.65 -30.49
N CYS A 382 -15.23 -7.99 -29.60
CA CYS A 382 -15.27 -8.28 -28.18
C CYS A 382 -16.62 -7.88 -27.56
N THR A 383 -17.05 -8.61 -26.54
CA THR A 383 -18.31 -8.34 -25.85
C THR A 383 -18.15 -7.17 -24.89
N ASN A 384 -19.16 -6.30 -24.86
CA ASN A 384 -19.25 -5.23 -23.86
C ASN A 384 -20.20 -5.67 -22.73
N ASP A 385 -19.66 -5.80 -21.53
CA ASP A 385 -20.40 -6.24 -20.35
C ASP A 385 -20.98 -5.07 -19.54
N MET A 386 -20.65 -3.83 -19.89
CA MET A 386 -21.18 -2.65 -19.23
C MET A 386 -22.24 -1.96 -20.09
N ILE A 387 -23.50 -2.18 -19.72
CA ILE A 387 -24.66 -1.44 -20.21
C ILE A 387 -25.13 -0.56 -19.04
N CYS A 388 -25.04 0.76 -19.19
CA CYS A 388 -25.67 1.67 -18.24
C CYS A 388 -27.17 1.72 -18.60
N ALA A 389 -27.97 0.97 -17.86
CA ALA A 389 -29.43 0.97 -17.93
C ALA A 389 -30.02 1.99 -16.95
#